data_AF-A0A1T4QEX2-F1
#
_entry.id   AF-A0A1T4QEX2-F1
#
_cell.length_a   1.000
_cell.length_b   1.000
_cell.length_c   1.000
_cell.angle_alpha   90.00
_cell.angle_beta   90.00
_cell.angle_gamma   90.00
#
_symmetry.space_group_name_H-M   'P 1'
#
loop_
_entity.id
_entity.type
_entity.pdbx_description
1 polymer ?
#
loop_
_entity_poly.entity_id
_entity_poly.type
_entity_poly.pdbx_seq_one_letter_code
_entity_poly.pdbx_strand_id
1 'polypeptide(L)'
;MPTNLLLALVLAMTITPAYGAALPPCPASPNCVSSQAEDKHRIAPFVVKGDPAQAFSCLHTLLLKRSDTTVVAFDKSMIKVEIRTLLGFVDDGLFLLAPDMAVIHVRSAARLGYWDLGKNRRRTEEIRQQFTQACLSQ
;
A
#
# COMPACT_ATOMS: atom_id res chain seq x y z
N MET A 1 5.53 -52.88 -25.07
CA MET A 1 6.02 -52.12 -23.91
C MET A 1 6.33 -50.70 -24.37
N PRO A 2 5.37 -49.75 -24.37
CA PRO A 2 5.66 -48.40 -24.81
C PRO A 2 6.36 -47.62 -23.69
N THR A 3 7.54 -47.10 -24.02
CA THR A 3 8.39 -46.24 -23.22
C THR A 3 7.85 -44.81 -23.20
N ASN A 4 7.74 -44.27 -21.98
CA ASN A 4 7.67 -42.88 -21.54
C ASN A 4 7.66 -41.78 -22.61
N LEU A 5 6.57 -41.00 -22.63
CA LEU A 5 6.57 -39.60 -23.05
C LEU A 5 5.98 -38.76 -21.91
N LEU A 6 6.84 -38.30 -20.99
CA LEU A 6 6.46 -37.28 -20.02
C LEU A 6 6.51 -35.92 -20.74
N LEU A 7 5.34 -35.39 -21.07
CA LEU A 7 5.19 -34.01 -21.55
C LEU A 7 5.42 -33.08 -20.34
N ALA A 8 6.66 -32.67 -20.12
CA ALA A 8 6.96 -31.63 -19.14
C ALA A 8 6.45 -30.29 -19.69
N LEU A 9 5.24 -29.92 -19.26
CA LEU A 9 4.69 -28.58 -19.44
C LEU A 9 5.56 -27.63 -18.61
N VAL A 10 6.63 -27.10 -19.20
CA VAL A 10 7.36 -25.97 -18.63
C VAL A 10 6.40 -24.79 -18.70
N LEU A 11 5.65 -24.58 -17.62
CA LEU A 11 4.94 -23.34 -17.38
C LEU A 11 6.00 -22.24 -17.40
N ALA A 12 6.06 -21.47 -18.48
CA ALA A 12 6.87 -20.27 -18.55
C ALA A 12 6.36 -19.31 -17.48
N MET A 13 6.92 -19.43 -16.27
CA MET A 13 6.85 -18.37 -15.27
C MET A 13 7.54 -17.18 -15.89
N THR A 14 6.76 -16.24 -16.44
CA THR A 14 7.28 -14.93 -16.79
C THR A 14 7.79 -14.31 -15.50
N ILE A 15 9.10 -14.34 -15.31
CA ILE A 15 9.78 -13.55 -14.29
C ILE A 15 9.57 -12.10 -14.71
N THR A 16 8.59 -11.43 -14.11
CA THR A 16 8.47 -9.98 -14.23
C THR A 16 9.70 -9.36 -13.55
N PRO A 17 10.45 -8.48 -14.24
CA PRO A 17 11.60 -7.86 -13.63
C PRO A 17 11.10 -6.88 -12.55
N ALA A 18 11.58 -7.07 -11.32
CA ALA A 18 11.43 -6.12 -10.24
C ALA A 18 12.34 -4.90 -10.51
N TYR A 19 11.83 -3.92 -11.25
CA TYR A 19 12.39 -2.58 -11.31
C TYR A 19 11.27 -1.57 -11.05
N GLY A 20 11.23 -1.07 -9.81
CA GLY A 20 10.26 -0.11 -9.30
C GLY A 20 8.91 -0.74 -9.01
N ALA A 21 8.69 -1.28 -7.80
CA ALA A 21 7.38 -1.83 -7.45
C ALA A 21 6.33 -0.70 -7.54
N ALA A 22 5.55 -0.64 -8.62
CA ALA A 22 4.48 0.34 -8.74
C ALA A 22 3.28 -0.14 -7.92
N LEU A 23 2.61 0.78 -7.24
CA LEU A 23 1.31 0.52 -6.66
C LEU A 23 0.29 0.31 -7.79
N PRO A 24 -0.73 -0.56 -7.61
CA PRO A 24 -1.82 -0.68 -8.58
C PRO A 24 -2.45 0.69 -8.86
N PRO A 25 -2.83 1.01 -10.11
CA PRO A 25 -3.48 2.27 -10.40
C PRO A 25 -4.81 2.40 -9.63
N CYS A 26 -5.25 3.65 -9.42
CA CYS A 26 -6.61 3.88 -8.98
C CYS A 26 -7.58 3.58 -10.13
N PRO A 27 -8.75 2.98 -9.86
CA PRO A 27 -9.84 2.97 -10.84
C PRO A 27 -10.34 4.39 -11.12
N ALA A 28 -11.21 4.56 -12.11
CA ALA A 28 -11.80 5.87 -12.43
C ALA A 28 -12.71 6.45 -11.31
N SER A 29 -13.17 5.59 -10.40
CA SER A 29 -14.03 5.97 -9.28
C SER A 29 -13.26 6.81 -8.25
N PRO A 30 -13.91 7.83 -7.66
CA PRO A 30 -13.26 8.83 -6.82
C PRO A 30 -12.86 8.32 -5.42
N ASN A 31 -13.25 7.10 -5.07
CA ASN A 31 -12.99 6.44 -3.79
C ASN A 31 -11.61 5.75 -3.71
N CYS A 32 -10.63 6.26 -4.46
CA CYS A 32 -9.24 5.82 -4.41
C CYS A 32 -8.30 7.02 -4.35
N VAL A 33 -7.23 6.91 -3.58
CA VAL A 33 -6.10 7.83 -3.64
C VAL A 33 -4.81 7.06 -3.83
N SER A 34 -3.87 7.64 -4.57
CA SER A 34 -2.54 7.06 -4.78
C SER A 34 -1.48 8.14 -4.88
N SER A 35 -0.32 7.89 -4.28
CA SER A 35 0.86 8.73 -4.39
C SER A 35 1.63 8.55 -5.71
N GLN A 36 1.16 7.68 -6.58
CA GLN A 36 1.70 7.49 -7.92
C GLN A 36 0.65 7.82 -9.01
N ALA A 37 -0.53 8.34 -8.63
CA ALA A 37 -1.48 8.86 -9.60
C ALA A 37 -1.03 10.22 -10.16
N GLU A 38 -1.40 10.50 -11.41
CA GLU A 38 -1.12 11.77 -12.10
C GLU A 38 -2.37 12.66 -12.24
N ASP A 39 -3.51 12.19 -11.75
CA ASP A 39 -4.81 12.83 -11.87
C ASP A 39 -5.38 13.26 -10.48
N LYS A 40 -6.70 13.45 -10.41
CA LYS A 40 -7.44 13.81 -9.18
C LYS A 40 -7.25 12.82 -8.02
N HIS A 41 -6.80 11.59 -8.27
CA HIS A 41 -6.55 10.60 -7.22
C HIS A 41 -5.22 10.85 -6.51
N ARG A 42 -4.38 11.78 -6.99
CA ARG A 42 -3.09 12.10 -6.39
C ARG A 42 -3.21 12.47 -4.92
N ILE A 43 -2.37 11.86 -4.09
CA ILE A 43 -2.10 12.24 -2.69
C ILE A 43 -0.58 12.27 -2.44
N ALA A 44 -0.10 13.03 -1.46
CA ALA A 44 1.32 13.06 -1.15
C ALA A 44 1.81 11.69 -0.63
N PRO A 45 3.05 11.27 -0.96
CA PRO A 45 3.67 10.15 -0.26
C PRO A 45 4.05 10.56 1.17
N PHE A 46 4.49 9.58 1.96
CA PHE A 46 5.05 9.83 3.30
C PHE A 46 6.54 10.09 3.14
N VAL A 47 7.01 11.25 3.60
CA VAL A 47 8.45 11.58 3.56
C VAL A 47 9.18 10.81 4.64
N VAL A 48 10.25 10.12 4.27
CA VAL A 48 11.15 9.43 5.19
C VAL A 48 12.33 10.33 5.51
N LYS A 49 12.74 10.36 6.78
CA LYS A 49 14.00 10.97 7.24
C LYS A 49 14.79 9.92 8.02
N GLY A 50 16.11 9.98 7.94
CA GLY A 50 16.98 9.00 8.60
C GLY A 50 16.90 7.62 7.93
N ASP A 51 16.92 6.56 8.75
CA ASP A 51 16.91 5.17 8.27
C ASP A 51 15.53 4.77 7.72
N PRO A 52 15.41 4.45 6.42
CA PRO A 52 14.14 4.05 5.80
C PRO A 52 13.52 2.80 6.42
N ALA A 53 14.32 1.83 6.87
CA ALA A 53 13.81 0.61 7.48
C ALA A 53 13.19 0.90 8.85
N GLN A 54 13.80 1.78 9.65
CA GLN A 54 13.25 2.22 10.93
C GLN A 54 11.96 3.00 10.76
N ALA A 55 11.93 3.95 9.82
CA ALA A 55 10.72 4.71 9.50
C ALA A 55 9.58 3.76 9.06
N PHE A 56 9.87 2.78 8.20
CA PHE A 56 8.87 1.82 7.73
C PHE A 56 8.36 0.90 8.84
N SER A 57 9.24 0.43 9.72
CA SER A 57 8.86 -0.34 10.91
C SER A 57 8.02 0.48 11.90
N CYS A 58 8.30 1.77 12.04
CA CYS A 58 7.49 2.69 12.83
C CYS A 58 6.09 2.85 12.22
N LEU A 59 5.97 3.01 10.90
CA LEU A 59 4.67 3.05 10.21
C LEU A 59 3.89 1.76 10.43
N HIS A 60 4.53 0.59 10.29
CA HIS A 60 3.90 -0.69 10.57
C HIS A 60 3.35 -0.75 12.01
N THR A 61 4.15 -0.32 12.99
CA THR A 61 3.72 -0.27 14.41
C THR A 61 2.55 0.69 14.64
N LEU A 62 2.53 1.84 13.96
CA LEU A 62 1.42 2.79 13.99
C LEU A 62 0.15 2.15 13.45
N LEU A 63 0.22 1.49 12.29
CA LEU A 63 -0.91 0.82 11.65
C LEU A 63 -1.48 -0.32 12.52
N LEU A 64 -0.62 -1.09 13.21
CA LEU A 64 -1.05 -2.13 14.14
C LEU A 64 -1.84 -1.60 15.35
N LYS A 65 -1.61 -0.34 15.75
CA LYS A 65 -2.29 0.28 16.91
C LYS A 65 -3.63 0.91 16.58
N ARG A 66 -3.97 1.05 15.30
CA ARG A 66 -5.23 1.67 14.87
C ARG A 66 -6.37 0.66 15.01
N SER A 67 -7.45 1.06 15.65
CA SER A 67 -8.64 0.23 15.86
C SER A 67 -9.41 -0.08 14.57
N ASP A 68 -9.24 0.73 13.53
CA ASP A 68 -9.90 0.58 12.23
C ASP A 68 -9.09 -0.24 11.22
N THR A 69 -7.87 -0.67 11.57
CA THR A 69 -6.89 -1.21 10.62
C THR A 69 -6.51 -2.64 10.99
N THR A 70 -6.40 -3.51 9.98
CA THR A 70 -5.84 -4.87 10.10
C THR A 70 -4.68 -5.00 9.14
N VAL A 71 -3.48 -5.26 9.64
CA VAL A 71 -2.31 -5.56 8.78
C VAL A 71 -2.44 -6.99 8.26
N VAL A 72 -2.56 -7.14 6.94
CA VAL A 72 -2.73 -8.44 6.29
C VAL A 72 -1.45 -8.96 5.65
N ALA A 73 -0.47 -8.09 5.40
CA ALA A 73 0.88 -8.48 5.00
C ALA A 73 1.89 -7.40 5.40
N PHE A 74 3.09 -7.82 5.78
CA PHE A 74 4.23 -6.95 6.03
C PHE A 74 5.52 -7.66 5.63
N ASP A 75 6.33 -7.01 4.79
CA ASP A 75 7.68 -7.45 4.43
C ASP A 75 8.67 -6.26 4.45
N LYS A 76 9.87 -6.45 3.89
CA LYS A 76 10.94 -5.45 3.88
C LYS A 76 10.58 -4.14 3.16
N SER A 77 9.58 -4.17 2.28
CA SER A 77 9.25 -3.05 1.40
C SER A 77 7.76 -2.75 1.29
N MET A 78 6.88 -3.64 1.75
CA MET A 78 5.43 -3.53 1.56
C MET A 78 4.69 -3.76 2.88
N ILE A 79 3.73 -2.88 3.18
CA ILE A 79 2.68 -3.10 4.19
C ILE A 79 1.34 -3.09 3.46
N LYS A 80 0.56 -4.15 3.63
CA LYS A 80 -0.83 -4.24 3.15
C LYS A 80 -1.77 -4.25 4.34
N VAL A 81 -2.80 -3.42 4.29
CA VAL A 81 -3.81 -3.32 5.33
C VAL A 81 -5.22 -3.40 4.76
N GLU A 82 -6.13 -3.96 5.54
CA GLU A 82 -7.56 -3.71 5.41
C GLU A 82 -7.97 -2.64 6.42
N ILE A 83 -8.80 -1.70 5.99
CA ILE A 83 -9.34 -0.65 6.86
C ILE A 83 -10.86 -0.76 6.86
N ARG A 84 -11.45 -0.91 8.06
CA ARG A 84 -12.89 -1.09 8.24
C ARG A 84 -13.53 0.20 8.71
N THR A 85 -14.61 0.59 8.03
CA THR A 85 -15.43 1.73 8.45
C THR A 85 -16.51 1.30 9.44
N LEU A 86 -17.07 2.25 10.19
CA LEU A 86 -18.21 2.01 11.09
C LEU A 86 -19.44 1.41 10.39
N LEU A 87 -19.57 1.62 9.07
CA LEU A 87 -20.68 1.09 8.26
C LEU A 87 -20.36 -0.28 7.64
N GLY A 88 -19.23 -0.90 8.00
CA GLY A 88 -18.84 -2.23 7.52
C GLY A 88 -18.12 -2.25 6.16
N PHE A 89 -17.93 -1.11 5.49
CA PHE A 89 -17.12 -1.05 4.27
C PHE A 89 -15.65 -1.35 4.58
N VAL A 90 -14.99 -2.01 3.63
CA VAL A 90 -13.58 -2.37 3.68
C VAL A 90 -12.84 -1.62 2.58
N ASP A 91 -11.80 -0.89 2.98
CA ASP A 91 -10.84 -0.24 2.10
C ASP A 91 -9.50 -0.99 2.16
N ASP A 92 -8.79 -1.11 1.05
CA ASP A 92 -7.43 -1.64 1.00
C ASP A 92 -6.43 -0.48 1.08
N GLY A 93 -5.44 -0.61 1.96
CA GLY A 93 -4.28 0.27 2.07
C GLY A 93 -2.99 -0.43 1.68
N LEU A 94 -2.19 0.20 0.83
CA LEU A 94 -0.89 -0.29 0.38
C LEU A 94 0.16 0.78 0.66
N PHE A 95 1.20 0.42 1.41
CA PHE A 95 2.35 1.29 1.70
C PHE A 95 3.62 0.62 1.21
N LEU A 96 4.31 1.28 0.28
CA LEU A 96 5.51 0.76 -0.36
C LEU A 96 6.70 1.66 -0.04
N LEU A 97 7.71 1.09 0.60
CA LEU A 97 8.97 1.76 0.88
C LEU A 97 9.78 1.95 -0.42
N ALA A 98 10.18 3.20 -0.67
CA ALA A 98 11.09 3.58 -1.75
C ALA A 98 12.32 4.30 -1.15
N PRO A 99 13.34 3.56 -0.69
CA PRO A 99 14.49 4.12 0.00
C PRO A 99 15.25 5.16 -0.83
N ASP A 100 15.45 4.89 -2.12
CA ASP A 100 16.20 5.76 -3.05
C ASP A 100 15.53 7.13 -3.25
N MET A 101 14.22 7.21 -3.00
CA MET A 101 13.44 8.44 -3.09
C MET A 101 13.16 9.07 -1.72
N ALA A 102 13.63 8.46 -0.63
CA ALA A 102 13.32 8.83 0.74
C ALA A 102 11.81 9.02 0.99
N VAL A 103 10.99 8.11 0.45
CA VAL A 103 9.54 8.14 0.65
C VAL A 103 8.94 6.75 0.86
N ILE A 104 7.75 6.72 1.44
CA ILE A 104 6.84 5.58 1.38
C ILE A 104 5.67 6.00 0.48
N HIS A 105 5.55 5.33 -0.66
CA HIS A 105 4.39 5.47 -1.53
C HIS A 105 3.16 4.86 -0.86
N VAL A 106 2.00 5.48 -1.07
CA VAL A 106 0.72 5.02 -0.51
C VAL A 106 -0.35 4.89 -1.59
N ARG A 107 -1.22 3.91 -1.44
CA ARG A 107 -2.54 3.82 -2.08
C ARG A 107 -3.59 3.43 -1.06
N SER A 108 -4.76 4.05 -1.10
CA SER A 108 -5.94 3.66 -0.32
C SER A 108 -7.17 3.64 -1.22
N ALA A 109 -7.89 2.51 -1.28
CA ALA A 109 -9.02 2.34 -2.18
C ALA A 109 -10.13 1.51 -1.55
N ALA A 110 -11.38 1.92 -1.72
CA ALA A 110 -12.52 1.12 -1.30
C ALA A 110 -12.68 -0.13 -2.18
N ARG A 111 -13.05 -1.27 -1.58
CA ARG A 111 -13.38 -2.49 -2.34
C ARG A 111 -14.69 -2.39 -3.11
N LEU A 112 -15.66 -1.66 -2.55
CA LEU A 112 -17.02 -1.53 -3.06
C LEU A 112 -17.53 -0.10 -2.89
N GLY A 113 -18.59 0.22 -3.64
CA GLY A 113 -19.18 1.57 -3.71
C GLY A 113 -18.45 2.47 -4.71
N TYR A 114 -19.08 3.60 -5.06
CA TYR A 114 -18.50 4.58 -5.98
C TYR A 114 -17.96 5.82 -5.23
N TRP A 115 -18.69 6.26 -4.21
CA TRP A 115 -18.36 7.45 -3.43
C TRP A 115 -17.98 7.06 -2.00
N ASP A 116 -16.88 7.61 -1.50
CA ASP A 116 -16.45 7.49 -0.10
C ASP A 116 -16.53 8.82 0.66
N LEU A 117 -17.04 9.88 0.01
CA LEU A 117 -17.06 11.26 0.51
C LEU A 117 -15.68 11.78 0.92
N GLY A 118 -14.60 11.30 0.29
CA GLY A 118 -13.21 11.65 0.58
C GLY A 118 -12.64 11.00 1.85
N LYS A 119 -13.26 9.93 2.36
CA LYS A 119 -12.79 9.18 3.53
C LYS A 119 -11.38 8.64 3.34
N ASN A 120 -11.07 8.04 2.19
CA ASN A 120 -9.74 7.49 1.93
C ASN A 120 -8.67 8.58 1.96
N ARG A 121 -8.94 9.72 1.32
CA ARG A 121 -8.04 10.89 1.37
C ARG A 121 -7.83 11.37 2.80
N ARG A 122 -8.90 11.69 3.54
CA ARG A 122 -8.80 12.22 4.91
C ARG A 122 -8.04 11.26 5.83
N ARG A 123 -8.31 9.96 5.72
CA ARG A 123 -7.66 8.94 6.54
C ARG A 123 -6.17 8.78 6.20
N THR A 124 -5.82 8.76 4.92
CA THR A 124 -4.40 8.70 4.53
C THR A 124 -3.63 9.93 5.04
N GLU A 125 -4.23 11.11 5.01
CA GLU A 125 -3.63 12.32 5.58
C GLU A 125 -3.48 12.26 7.11
N GLU A 126 -4.48 11.72 7.81
CA GLU A 126 -4.42 11.48 9.26
C GLU A 126 -3.28 10.53 9.63
N ILE A 127 -3.16 9.39 8.93
CA ILE A 127 -2.07 8.42 9.13
C ILE A 127 -0.72 9.10 8.84
N ARG A 128 -0.63 9.96 7.82
CA ARG A 128 0.60 10.71 7.48
C ARG A 128 0.99 11.71 8.56
N GLN A 129 0.03 12.38 9.18
CA GLN A 129 0.27 13.28 10.32
C GLN A 129 0.78 12.50 11.53
N GLN A 130 0.11 11.40 11.89
CA GLN A 130 0.55 10.52 12.99
C GLN A 130 1.96 9.97 12.74
N PHE A 131 2.25 9.55 11.51
CA PHE A 131 3.59 9.11 11.11
C PHE A 131 4.63 10.23 11.26
N THR A 132 4.32 11.44 10.80
CA THR A 132 5.23 12.60 10.93
C THR A 132 5.56 12.87 12.39
N GLN A 133 4.56 12.79 13.28
CA GLN A 133 4.75 13.03 14.72
C GLN A 133 5.51 11.89 15.42
N ALA A 134 5.19 10.64 15.13
CA ALA A 134 5.72 9.49 15.86
C ALA A 134 7.03 8.92 15.27
N CYS A 135 7.23 9.07 13.97
CA CYS A 135 8.29 8.37 13.24
C CYS A 135 9.39 9.30 12.69
N LEU A 136 9.18 10.63 12.68
CA LEU A 136 10.19 11.59 12.21
C LEU A 136 10.73 12.52 13.31
N SER A 137 10.22 12.41 14.55
CA SER A 137 10.60 13.26 15.68
C SER A 137 11.74 12.69 16.53
N GLN A 138 12.66 11.94 15.91
CA GLN A 138 13.85 11.37 16.57
C GLN A 138 15.12 11.95 15.95
#